data_AF-A0A420HNC1-F1
#
_entry.id   AF-A0A420HNC1-F1
#
_cell.length_a   1.000
_cell.length_b   1.000
_cell.length_c   1.000
_cell.angle_alpha   90.00
_cell.angle_beta   90.00
_cell.angle_gamma   90.00
#
_symmetry.space_group_name_H-M   'P 1'
#
loop_
_entity.id
_entity.type
_entity.pdbx_description
1 polymer ?
#
loop_
_entity_poly.entity_id
_entity_poly.type
_entity_poly.pdbx_seq_one_letter_code
_entity_poly.pdbx_strand_id
1 'polypeptide(L)'
;MAPVSASQFDHDVVEKKIKDIIQDLFQIMVQVNTYDQFGRPGKDVLESSFSQLSKSISTIHQIANTDSLSHISNAAITTPSEDRTIKLPEVPAELIQYVDNGRNPDIYTREFVELARKSNQLMKGKIEAHAQFRDILAHEMCKALPELEADVMLILERASGNTDVIKQRIEEES
;
A
#
# COMPACT_ATOMS: atom_id res chain seq x y z
N MET A 1 -15.88 0.39 -17.75
CA MET A 1 -15.98 1.39 -16.68
C MET A 1 -15.89 0.63 -15.37
N ALA A 2 -14.84 0.83 -14.57
CA ALA A 2 -14.72 0.18 -13.27
C ALA A 2 -15.81 0.74 -12.32
N PRO A 3 -16.47 -0.10 -11.50
CA PRO A 3 -17.53 0.35 -10.62
C PRO A 3 -16.94 1.26 -9.53
N VAL A 4 -17.60 2.38 -9.25
CA VAL A 4 -17.29 3.26 -8.11
C VAL A 4 -17.65 2.51 -6.82
N SER A 5 -16.64 1.95 -6.16
CA SER A 5 -16.79 1.22 -4.91
C SER A 5 -17.35 2.12 -3.82
N ALA A 6 -18.23 1.59 -2.96
CA ALA A 6 -18.87 2.33 -1.86
C ALA A 6 -17.89 3.10 -0.94
N SER A 7 -16.62 2.67 -0.90
CA SER A 7 -15.51 3.34 -0.23
C SER A 7 -15.25 4.78 -0.71
N GLN A 8 -15.45 5.09 -2.00
CA GLN A 8 -15.25 6.43 -2.56
C GLN A 8 -16.16 7.46 -1.87
N PHE A 9 -17.42 7.10 -1.62
CA PHE A 9 -18.40 7.97 -0.97
C PHE A 9 -18.08 8.24 0.50
N ASP A 10 -17.37 7.33 1.15
CA ASP A 10 -16.99 7.43 2.56
C ASP A 10 -15.78 8.36 2.74
N HIS A 11 -14.84 8.32 1.79
CA HIS A 11 -13.73 9.27 1.70
C HIS A 11 -14.20 10.72 1.53
N ASP A 12 -15.22 10.94 0.68
CA ASP A 12 -15.78 12.26 0.41
C ASP A 12 -16.31 12.93 1.69
N VAL A 13 -16.85 12.14 2.63
CA VAL A 13 -17.36 12.64 3.92
C VAL A 13 -16.20 13.14 4.80
N VAL A 14 -15.14 12.35 4.94
CA VAL A 14 -13.95 12.73 5.73
C VAL A 14 -13.25 13.93 5.11
N GLU A 15 -13.07 13.93 3.78
CA GLU A 15 -12.46 15.04 3.05
C GLU A 15 -13.26 16.33 3.24
N LYS A 16 -14.59 16.27 3.15
CA LYS A 16 -15.46 17.42 3.39
C LYS A 16 -15.31 17.96 4.81
N LYS A 17 -15.23 17.08 5.81
CA LYS A 17 -15.01 17.50 7.22
C LYS A 17 -13.65 18.13 7.43
N ILE A 18 -12.60 17.63 6.77
CA ILE A 18 -11.27 18.27 6.81
C ILE A 18 -11.33 19.67 6.20
N LYS A 19 -12.02 19.85 5.07
CA LYS A 19 -12.21 21.16 4.44
C LYS A 19 -12.95 22.14 5.35
N ASP A 20 -14.03 21.69 5.99
CA ASP A 20 -14.79 22.49 6.95
C ASP A 20 -13.89 22.95 8.12
N ILE A 21 -13.04 22.07 8.66
CA ILE A 21 -12.08 22.39 9.74
C ILE A 21 -11.04 23.42 9.28
N ILE A 22 -10.48 23.28 8.08
CA ILE A 22 -9.51 24.24 7.53
C ILE A 22 -10.17 25.61 7.36
N GLN A 23 -11.44 25.64 6.92
CA GLN A 23 -12.21 26.87 6.79
C GLN A 23 -12.49 27.51 8.16
N ASP A 24 -12.87 26.72 9.17
CA ASP A 24 -13.05 27.20 10.55
C ASP A 24 -11.75 27.83 11.09
N LEU A 25 -10.58 27.19 10.85
CA LEU A 25 -9.27 27.73 11.25
C LEU A 25 -8.95 29.05 10.55
N PHE A 26 -9.21 29.15 9.25
CA PHE A 26 -9.00 30.39 8.50
C PHE A 26 -9.93 31.51 9.00
N GLN A 27 -11.20 31.19 9.26
CA GLN A 27 -12.17 32.15 9.78
C GLN A 27 -11.76 32.67 11.17
N ILE A 28 -11.29 31.78 12.06
CA ILE A 28 -10.76 32.16 13.37
C ILE A 28 -9.53 33.07 13.22
N MET A 29 -8.60 32.74 12.31
CA MET A 29 -7.41 33.58 12.05
C MET A 29 -7.82 35.01 11.65
N VAL A 30 -8.79 35.16 10.73
CA VAL A 30 -9.29 36.46 10.30
C VAL A 30 -9.95 37.21 11.46
N GLN A 31 -10.82 36.53 12.22
CA GLN A 31 -11.51 37.12 13.38
C GLN A 31 -10.53 37.63 14.43
N VAL A 32 -9.50 36.85 14.76
CA VAL A 32 -8.45 37.22 15.72
C VAL A 32 -7.61 38.40 15.23
N ASN A 33 -7.27 38.46 13.94
CA ASN A 33 -6.55 39.60 13.37
C ASN A 33 -7.39 40.89 13.48
N THR A 34 -8.70 40.80 13.18
CA THR A 34 -9.64 41.92 13.28
C THR A 34 -10.20 42.16 14.68
N TYR A 35 -9.65 41.49 15.70
CA TYR A 35 -10.23 41.45 17.03
C TYR A 35 -10.33 42.86 17.62
N ASP A 36 -11.56 43.22 18.01
CA ASP A 36 -11.90 44.47 18.69
C ASP A 36 -11.53 45.77 17.95
N GLN A 37 -11.19 45.71 16.65
CA GLN A 37 -10.82 46.90 15.87
C GLN A 37 -11.98 47.92 15.71
N PHE A 38 -13.22 47.52 15.98
CA PHE A 38 -14.42 48.34 15.79
C PHE A 38 -15.38 48.31 17.00
N GLY A 39 -14.94 47.86 18.18
CA GLY A 39 -15.78 47.81 19.40
C GLY A 39 -17.02 46.92 19.29
N ARG A 40 -17.01 45.94 18.36
CA ARG A 40 -18.07 44.94 18.21
C ARG A 40 -17.84 43.78 19.18
N PRO A 41 -18.89 43.05 19.60
CA PRO A 41 -18.75 41.84 20.44
C PRO A 41 -18.06 40.72 19.66
N GLY A 42 -16.74 40.81 19.49
CA GLY A 42 -15.91 39.80 18.86
C GLY A 42 -15.70 38.56 19.74
N LYS A 43 -15.88 38.72 21.05
CA LYS A 43 -15.75 37.64 22.04
C LYS A 43 -16.76 36.51 21.80
N ASP A 44 -18.05 36.84 21.68
CA ASP A 44 -19.10 35.83 21.56
C ASP A 44 -19.00 35.06 20.24
N VAL A 45 -18.61 35.76 19.16
CA VAL A 45 -18.38 35.15 17.84
C VAL A 45 -17.18 34.21 17.88
N LEU A 46 -16.08 34.64 18.52
CA LEU A 46 -14.88 33.83 18.67
C LEU A 46 -15.13 32.59 19.53
N GLU A 47 -15.89 32.73 20.61
CA GLU A 47 -16.29 31.62 21.50
C GLU A 47 -17.16 30.60 20.75
N SER A 48 -18.10 31.08 19.92
CA SER A 48 -18.90 30.23 19.05
C SER A 48 -18.04 29.51 18.00
N SER A 49 -17.10 30.20 17.34
CA SER A 49 -16.21 29.60 16.34
C SER A 49 -15.26 28.55 16.95
N PHE A 50 -14.73 28.80 18.14
CA PHE A 50 -13.91 27.81 18.84
C PHE A 50 -14.72 26.58 19.28
N SER A 51 -15.94 26.79 19.76
CA SER A 51 -16.88 25.71 20.10
C SER A 51 -17.25 24.87 18.87
N GLN A 52 -17.41 25.50 17.70
CA GLN A 52 -17.67 24.83 16.44
C GLN A 52 -16.46 24.02 15.97
N LEU A 53 -15.26 24.59 15.99
CA LEU A 53 -14.01 23.89 15.67
C LEU A 53 -13.81 22.65 16.55
N SER A 54 -14.03 22.79 17.86
CA SER A 54 -13.93 21.68 18.81
C SER A 54 -14.88 20.53 18.48
N LYS A 55 -16.15 20.86 18.16
CA LYS A 55 -17.15 19.87 17.70
C LYS A 55 -16.71 19.20 16.39
N SER A 56 -16.22 19.96 15.42
CA SER A 56 -15.75 19.44 14.14
C SER A 56 -14.58 18.45 14.31
N ILE A 57 -13.58 18.78 15.15
CA ILE A 57 -12.44 17.91 15.46
C ILE A 57 -12.88 16.63 16.21
N SER A 58 -13.78 16.75 17.18
CA SER A 58 -14.30 15.57 17.88
C SER A 58 -15.09 14.64 16.95
N THR A 59 -15.84 15.22 16.01
CA THR A 59 -16.63 14.46 15.04
C THR A 59 -15.72 13.71 14.07
N ILE A 60 -14.69 14.35 13.52
CA ILE A 60 -13.75 13.66 12.61
C ILE A 60 -12.94 12.58 13.35
N HIS A 61 -12.56 12.82 14.60
CA HIS A 61 -11.88 11.81 15.41
C HIS A 61 -12.76 10.57 15.63
N GLN A 62 -14.06 10.76 15.89
CA GLN A 62 -14.99 9.64 16.02
C GLN A 62 -15.16 8.89 14.70
N ILE A 63 -15.36 9.62 13.60
CA ILE A 63 -15.50 9.05 12.25
C ILE A 63 -14.24 8.26 11.85
N ALA A 64 -13.05 8.77 12.14
CA ALA A 64 -11.80 8.10 11.80
C ALA A 64 -11.55 6.81 12.63
N ASN A 65 -12.08 6.72 13.85
CA ASN A 65 -11.84 5.61 14.76
C ASN A 65 -12.93 4.52 14.75
N THR A 66 -14.04 4.73 14.04
CA THR A 66 -15.14 3.75 13.99
C THR A 66 -14.76 2.40 13.35
N ASP A 67 -13.57 2.28 12.77
CA ASP A 67 -13.08 1.10 12.05
C ASP A 67 -12.44 0.01 12.94
N SER A 68 -12.20 0.27 14.23
CA SER A 68 -11.39 -0.65 15.06
C SER A 68 -12.11 -1.92 15.57
N LEU A 69 -13.41 -2.12 15.31
CA LEU A 69 -14.19 -3.24 15.87
C LEU A 69 -14.98 -4.08 14.86
N SER A 70 -14.72 -3.97 13.55
CA SER A 70 -15.46 -4.76 12.54
C SER A 70 -14.74 -6.06 12.10
N HIS A 71 -13.51 -6.28 12.55
CA HIS A 71 -12.69 -7.42 12.12
C HIS A 71 -12.91 -8.74 12.90
N ILE A 72 -13.79 -8.78 13.92
CA ILE A 72 -14.05 -10.01 14.73
C ILE A 72 -15.50 -10.53 14.64
N SER A 73 -16.46 -9.81 14.05
CA SER A 73 -17.82 -10.33 13.90
C SER A 73 -17.96 -11.14 12.62
N ASN A 74 -17.79 -12.46 12.76
CA ASN A 74 -18.17 -13.45 11.76
C ASN A 74 -19.54 -13.13 11.15
N ALA A 75 -19.60 -13.23 9.83
CA ALA A 75 -20.81 -13.14 9.03
C ALA A 75 -21.93 -14.03 9.59
N ALA A 76 -23.00 -13.42 10.10
CA ALA A 76 -24.37 -13.88 9.92
C ALA A 76 -25.37 -12.89 10.55
N ILE A 77 -26.50 -12.74 9.86
CA ILE A 77 -27.78 -12.13 10.28
C ILE A 77 -27.99 -10.67 9.83
N THR A 78 -28.52 -10.61 8.60
CA THR A 78 -29.63 -9.78 8.10
C THR A 78 -30.31 -8.80 9.08
N THR A 79 -30.05 -7.50 8.89
CA THR A 79 -31.03 -6.39 8.98
C THR A 79 -30.56 -5.24 8.08
N PRO A 80 -31.44 -4.61 7.27
CA PRO A 80 -31.09 -3.42 6.48
C PRO A 80 -31.22 -2.18 7.37
N SER A 81 -30.34 -2.05 8.36
CA SER A 81 -30.11 -0.77 9.04
C SER A 81 -28.85 -0.15 8.43
N GLU A 82 -28.97 1.11 8.03
CA GLU A 82 -27.99 1.91 7.30
C GLU A 82 -26.74 2.28 8.13
N ASP A 83 -26.11 1.30 8.79
CA ASP A 83 -24.85 1.51 9.51
C ASP A 83 -23.69 1.50 8.52
N ARG A 84 -23.54 2.63 7.83
CA ARG A 84 -22.44 2.94 6.92
C ARG A 84 -21.13 3.04 7.71
N THR A 85 -20.45 1.91 7.85
CA THR A 85 -19.14 1.84 8.48
C THR A 85 -18.11 2.39 7.50
N ILE A 86 -17.57 3.58 7.79
CA ILE A 86 -16.50 4.20 7.00
C ILE A 86 -15.21 3.41 7.25
N LYS A 87 -14.72 2.71 6.22
CA LYS A 87 -13.47 1.96 6.28
C LYS A 87 -12.33 2.77 5.68
N LEU A 88 -11.32 3.11 6.49
CA LEU A 88 -10.16 3.88 6.04
C LEU A 88 -9.04 2.92 5.55
N PRO A 89 -8.32 3.28 4.48
CA PRO A 89 -7.21 2.49 3.99
C PRO A 89 -6.03 2.56 4.95
N GLU A 90 -5.32 1.45 5.11
CA GLU A 90 -4.05 1.43 5.81
C GLU A 90 -3.00 2.19 5.01
N VAL A 91 -2.25 3.05 5.70
CA VAL A 91 -1.22 3.89 5.09
C VAL A 91 0.15 3.49 5.67
N PRO A 92 1.15 3.17 4.83
CA PRO A 92 2.52 2.94 5.28
C PRO A 92 3.07 4.13 6.10
N ALA A 93 3.77 3.85 7.20
CA ALA A 93 4.34 4.90 8.06
C ALA A 93 5.34 5.81 7.31
N GLU A 94 6.03 5.27 6.31
CA GLU A 94 6.95 6.02 5.45
C GLU A 94 6.24 7.15 4.67
N LEU A 95 4.97 6.95 4.28
CA LEU A 95 4.18 7.98 3.61
C LEU A 95 3.88 9.17 4.52
N ILE A 96 3.71 8.94 5.82
CA ILE A 96 3.48 10.02 6.80
C ILE A 96 4.67 10.97 6.80
N GLN A 97 5.89 10.42 6.77
CA GLN A 97 7.12 11.21 6.71
C GLN A 97 7.24 12.02 5.41
N TYR A 98 6.71 11.55 4.28
CA TYR A 98 6.68 12.33 3.04
C TYR A 98 5.79 13.56 3.19
N VAL A 99 4.60 13.38 3.76
CA VAL A 99 3.63 14.46 3.99
C VAL A 99 4.17 15.47 5.00
N ASP A 100 4.75 15.00 6.11
CA ASP A 100 5.33 15.87 7.16
C ASP A 100 6.46 16.76 6.63
N ASN A 101 7.26 16.25 5.68
CA ASN A 101 8.32 17.00 5.01
C ASN A 101 7.81 17.88 3.86
N GLY A 102 6.50 17.90 3.58
CA GLY A 102 5.91 18.63 2.45
C GLY A 102 6.25 18.04 1.07
N ARG A 103 6.70 16.78 1.00
CA ARG A 103 6.99 16.07 -0.25
C ARG A 103 5.69 15.46 -0.81
N ASN A 104 5.56 15.45 -2.14
CA ASN A 104 4.41 14.81 -2.78
C ASN A 104 4.39 13.29 -2.47
N PRO A 105 3.32 12.75 -1.83
CA PRO A 105 3.19 11.32 -1.53
C PRO A 105 3.17 10.43 -2.79
N ASP A 106 2.82 10.96 -3.96
CA ASP A 106 2.87 10.20 -5.23
C ASP A 106 4.29 9.76 -5.60
N ILE A 107 5.31 10.44 -5.06
CA ILE A 107 6.69 10.07 -5.32
C ILE A 107 7.02 8.74 -4.62
N TYR A 108 6.47 8.50 -3.43
CA TYR A 108 6.64 7.23 -2.73
C TYR A 108 6.04 6.07 -3.52
N THR A 109 4.79 6.23 -4.00
CA THR A 109 4.10 5.17 -4.74
C THR A 109 4.84 4.87 -6.06
N ARG A 110 5.34 5.92 -6.73
CA ARG A 110 6.22 5.77 -7.89
C ARG A 110 7.51 5.01 -7.57
N GLU A 111 8.25 5.45 -6.54
CA GLU A 111 9.51 4.81 -6.10
C GLU A 111 9.28 3.34 -5.72
N PHE A 112 8.15 3.03 -5.06
CA PHE A 112 7.77 1.67 -4.70
C PHE A 112 7.55 0.79 -5.93
N VAL A 113 6.81 1.27 -6.93
CA VAL A 113 6.59 0.54 -8.19
C VAL A 113 7.90 0.34 -8.96
N GLU A 114 8.75 1.38 -9.01
CA GLU A 114 10.07 1.29 -9.65
C GLU A 114 10.97 0.27 -8.94
N LEU A 115 10.97 0.25 -7.60
CA LEU A 115 11.71 -0.70 -6.79
C LEU A 115 11.19 -2.13 -6.97
N ALA A 116 9.88 -2.33 -6.94
CA ALA A 116 9.25 -3.64 -7.15
C ALA A 116 9.62 -4.21 -8.53
N ARG A 117 9.55 -3.37 -9.57
CA ARG A 117 9.95 -3.75 -10.93
C ARG A 117 11.42 -4.15 -10.99
N LYS A 118 12.31 -3.32 -10.42
CA LYS A 118 13.75 -3.58 -10.38
C LYS A 118 14.08 -4.88 -9.62
N SER A 119 13.43 -5.09 -8.48
CA SER A 119 13.59 -6.29 -7.65
C SER A 119 13.13 -7.54 -8.40
N ASN A 120 11.98 -7.49 -9.06
CA ASN A 120 11.46 -8.61 -9.85
C ASN A 120 12.39 -8.95 -11.03
N GLN A 121 12.86 -7.95 -11.77
CA GLN A 121 13.81 -8.17 -12.87
C GLN A 121 15.13 -8.77 -12.36
N LEU A 122 15.66 -8.25 -11.25
CA LEU A 122 16.88 -8.77 -10.64
C LEU A 122 16.69 -10.22 -10.15
N MET A 123 15.55 -10.52 -9.54
CA MET A 123 15.22 -11.88 -9.08
C MET A 123 15.12 -12.84 -10.27
N LYS A 124 14.43 -12.44 -11.34
CA LYS A 124 14.34 -13.22 -12.57
C LYS A 124 15.74 -13.51 -13.15
N GLY A 125 16.61 -12.50 -13.25
CA GLY A 125 17.98 -12.68 -13.73
C GLY A 125 18.80 -13.62 -12.84
N LYS A 126 18.63 -13.56 -11.52
CA LYS A 126 19.27 -14.52 -10.60
C LYS A 126 18.77 -15.95 -10.83
N ILE A 127 17.46 -16.14 -10.94
CA ILE A 127 16.87 -17.46 -11.21
C ILE A 127 17.41 -18.04 -12.52
N GLU A 128 17.46 -17.23 -13.58
CA GLU A 128 18.01 -17.63 -14.88
C GLU A 128 19.51 -17.98 -14.79
N ALA A 129 20.32 -17.18 -14.10
CA ALA A 129 21.74 -17.46 -13.91
C ALA A 129 21.99 -18.75 -13.10
N HIS A 130 21.20 -18.98 -12.04
CA HIS A 130 21.28 -20.20 -11.25
C HIS A 130 20.81 -21.43 -12.05
N ALA A 131 19.80 -21.29 -12.90
CA ALA A 131 19.37 -22.36 -13.80
C ALA A 131 20.46 -22.71 -14.83
N GLN A 132 21.08 -21.71 -15.44
CA GLN A 132 22.22 -21.92 -16.35
C GLN A 132 23.40 -22.58 -15.65
N PHE A 133 23.74 -22.13 -14.44
CA PHE A 133 24.81 -22.73 -13.65
C PHE A 133 24.52 -24.21 -13.33
N ARG A 134 23.28 -24.52 -12.92
CA ARG A 134 22.82 -25.90 -12.69
C ARG A 134 23.00 -26.75 -13.93
N ASP A 135 22.58 -26.26 -15.10
CA ASP A 135 22.62 -27.03 -16.34
C ASP A 135 24.07 -27.28 -16.81
N ILE A 136 24.96 -26.28 -16.70
CA ILE A 136 26.39 -26.44 -16.99
C ILE A 136 27.03 -27.44 -16.02
N LEU A 137 26.75 -27.30 -14.72
CA LEU A 137 27.31 -28.20 -13.70
C LEU A 137 26.85 -29.64 -13.93
N ALA A 138 25.57 -29.85 -14.24
CA ALA A 138 25.03 -31.18 -14.54
C ALA A 138 25.73 -31.81 -15.76
N HIS A 139 25.95 -31.03 -16.83
CA HIS A 139 26.69 -31.49 -18.01
C HIS A 139 28.12 -31.93 -17.67
N GLU A 140 28.88 -31.08 -16.97
CA GLU A 140 30.25 -31.38 -16.57
C GLU A 140 30.33 -32.57 -15.61
N MET A 141 29.35 -32.73 -14.72
CA MET A 141 29.27 -33.88 -13.82
C MET A 141 29.03 -35.19 -14.59
N CYS A 142 28.12 -35.20 -15.57
CA CYS A 142 27.91 -36.39 -16.41
C CYS A 142 29.15 -36.76 -17.22
N LYS A 143 29.91 -35.77 -17.68
CA LYS A 143 31.16 -35.97 -18.44
C LYS A 143 32.30 -36.50 -17.58
N ALA A 144 32.46 -35.96 -16.37
CA ALA A 144 33.54 -36.34 -15.46
C ALA A 144 33.26 -37.64 -14.68
N LEU A 145 31.98 -37.95 -14.42
CA LEU A 145 31.50 -39.04 -13.57
C LEU A 145 30.32 -39.77 -14.26
N PRO A 146 30.58 -40.58 -15.29
CA PRO A 146 29.53 -41.25 -16.06
C PRO A 146 28.70 -42.24 -15.21
N GLU A 147 29.25 -42.77 -14.12
CA GLU A 147 28.52 -43.65 -13.19
C GLU A 147 27.38 -42.93 -12.45
N LEU A 148 27.42 -41.60 -12.37
CA LEU A 148 26.44 -40.78 -11.63
C LEU A 148 25.39 -40.13 -12.56
N GLU A 149 25.48 -40.35 -13.87
CA GLU A 149 24.61 -39.69 -14.86
C GLU A 149 23.11 -39.86 -14.54
N ALA A 150 22.70 -41.08 -14.17
CA ALA A 150 21.31 -41.38 -13.84
C ALA A 150 20.79 -40.56 -12.64
N ASP A 151 21.61 -40.39 -11.61
CA ASP A 151 21.25 -39.63 -10.42
C ASP A 151 21.22 -38.12 -10.70
N VAL A 152 22.16 -37.62 -11.50
CA VAL A 152 22.20 -36.20 -11.94
C VAL A 152 20.95 -35.87 -12.76
N MET A 153 20.58 -36.73 -13.72
CA MET A 153 19.38 -36.55 -14.54
C MET A 153 18.09 -36.55 -13.70
N LEU A 154 18.02 -37.44 -12.70
CA LEU A 154 16.88 -37.53 -11.79
C LEU A 154 16.74 -36.28 -10.90
N ILE A 155 17.86 -35.72 -10.42
CA ILE A 155 17.86 -34.46 -9.66
C ILE A 155 17.44 -33.30 -10.56
N LEU A 156 17.90 -33.27 -11.80
CA LEU A 156 17.57 -32.23 -12.75
C LEU A 156 16.07 -32.22 -13.10
N GLU A 157 15.48 -33.40 -13.32
CA GLU A 157 14.04 -33.55 -13.55
C GLU A 157 13.22 -33.03 -12.36
N ARG A 158 13.65 -33.35 -11.12
CA ARG A 158 13.00 -32.86 -9.91
C ARG A 158 13.20 -31.36 -9.65
N ALA A 159 14.32 -30.80 -10.11
CA ALA A 159 14.66 -29.39 -9.96
C ALA A 159 14.11 -28.52 -11.11
N SER A 160 13.16 -29.05 -11.91
CA SER A 160 12.59 -28.39 -13.09
C SER A 160 13.65 -27.97 -14.12
N GLY A 161 14.72 -28.74 -14.24
CA GLY A 161 15.74 -28.56 -15.26
C GLY A 161 15.38 -29.27 -16.56
N ASN A 162 15.93 -28.78 -17.66
CA ASN A 162 15.64 -29.33 -18.99
C ASN A 162 16.62 -30.48 -19.29
N THR A 163 16.20 -31.70 -18.98
CA THR A 163 16.97 -32.93 -19.21
C THR A 163 17.27 -33.19 -20.68
N ASP A 164 16.40 -32.73 -21.59
CA ASP A 164 16.52 -33.02 -23.02
C ASP A 164 17.67 -32.24 -23.66
N VAL A 165 17.90 -31.01 -23.20
CA VAL A 165 19.00 -30.16 -23.67
C VAL A 165 20.36 -30.72 -23.25
N ILE A 166 20.45 -31.35 -22.07
CA ILE A 166 21.71 -31.92 -21.59
C ILE A 166 22.01 -33.23 -22.32
N LYS A 167 21.02 -34.09 -22.53
CA LYS A 167 21.20 -35.33 -23.29
C LYS A 167 21.68 -35.08 -24.72
N GLN A 168 21.10 -34.08 -25.40
CA GLN A 168 21.56 -33.67 -26.75
C GLN A 168 23.02 -33.19 -26.75
N ARG A 169 23.43 -32.43 -25.73
CA ARG A 169 24.83 -31.94 -25.64
C ARG A 169 25.83 -33.04 -25.32
N ILE A 170 25.44 -34.07 -24.58
CA ILE A 170 26.28 -35.24 -24.33
C ILE A 170 26.40 -36.07 -25.61
N GLU A 171 25.31 -36.25 -26.37
CA GLU A 171 25.31 -36.97 -27.65
C GLU A 171 26.10 -36.25 -28.77
N GLU A 172 26.13 -34.91 -28.76
CA GLU A 172 26.91 -34.11 -29.73
C GLU A 172 28.42 -34.08 -29.45
N GLU A 173 28.85 -34.34 -28.20
CA GLU A 173 30.26 -34.31 -27.78
C GLU A 173 30.91 -35.71 -27.62
N SER A 174 30.13 -36.79 -27.72
CA SER A 174 30.60 -38.18 -27.56
C SER A 174 30.94 -38.88 -28.87
#